data_AF-A0A918Z4G9-F1
#
_entry.id   AF-A0A918Z4G9-F1
#
_cell.length_a   1.000
_cell.length_b   1.000
_cell.length_c   1.000
_cell.angle_alpha   90.00
_cell.angle_beta   90.00
_cell.angle_gamma   90.00
#
_symmetry.space_group_name_H-M   'P 1'
#
loop_
_entity.id
_entity.type
_entity.pdbx_description
1 polymer ?
#
loop_
_entity_poly.entity_id
_entity_poly.type
_entity_poly.pdbx_seq_one_letter_code
_entity_poly.pdbx_strand_id
1 'polypeptide(L)'
;MDAGYDVMRLAWVLRDLPVELVGRLRSDRVLRLPKPPRVYDPKGGRPPKHGPEFRLAKPETWPEPAAVTLNDTPRYGKAEARAWDRVHPRLTHRSAWIDLDGELPLVEGTLIRLKVDHLPGDRDAPPVWLWSSATGATPDDVDFVWSCYLRRFDLEHAFRLFKQSLGWTRPRLRDPRAADRWTWLVIAAHTQLRLALPLTADRRKPWEKTTRPGTALTPTRVRRGFRNIRPHLGSPARAPKPTRPGPGRPPGSKNRHPATRYDVGKTVKRPETLIALRDSRR
;
A
#
# COMPACT_ATOMS: atom_id res chain seq x y z
N MET A 1 -0.70 -2.31 3.84
CA MET A 1 0.06 -1.03 3.99
C MET A 1 0.85 -1.04 5.30
N ASP A 2 1.88 -0.21 5.44
CA ASP A 2 2.68 -0.12 6.68
C ASP A 2 2.09 0.85 7.71
N ALA A 3 2.60 0.79 8.95
CA ALA A 3 2.13 1.57 10.10
C ALA A 3 2.24 3.10 9.98
N GLY A 4 2.91 3.61 8.94
CA GLY A 4 2.95 5.04 8.63
C GLY A 4 1.67 5.58 7.99
N TYR A 5 0.79 4.70 7.48
CA TYR A 5 -0.48 5.07 6.87
C TYR A 5 -1.61 4.99 7.89
N ASP A 6 -2.54 5.96 7.84
CA ASP A 6 -3.81 5.88 8.57
C ASP A 6 -4.80 5.01 7.78
N VAL A 7 -4.66 3.68 7.93
CA VAL A 7 -5.51 2.69 7.24
C VAL A 7 -7.00 2.88 7.53
N MET A 8 -7.34 3.33 8.74
CA MET A 8 -8.71 3.55 9.20
C MET A 8 -9.35 4.73 8.46
N ARG A 9 -8.61 5.84 8.33
CA ARG A 9 -9.07 6.97 7.53
C ARG A 9 -9.24 6.58 6.06
N LEU A 10 -8.28 5.84 5.50
CA LEU A 10 -8.38 5.39 4.12
C LEU A 10 -9.62 4.51 3.92
N ALA A 11 -9.91 3.62 4.88
CA ALA A 11 -11.11 2.77 4.82
C ALA A 11 -12.39 3.61 4.85
N TRP A 12 -12.42 4.67 5.67
CA TRP A 12 -13.53 5.60 5.70
C TRP A 12 -13.70 6.37 4.38
N VAL A 13 -12.63 6.91 3.81
CA VAL A 13 -12.68 7.72 2.59
C VAL A 13 -13.02 6.86 1.36
N LEU A 14 -12.66 5.58 1.37
CA LEU A 14 -12.88 4.64 0.26
C LEU A 14 -14.06 3.69 0.51
N ARG A 15 -14.93 3.99 1.49
CA ARG A 15 -16.02 3.10 1.94
C ARG A 15 -17.09 2.81 0.87
N ASP A 16 -17.14 3.64 -0.16
CA ASP A 16 -18.06 3.55 -1.31
C ASP A 16 -17.45 2.77 -2.49
N LEU A 17 -16.19 2.32 -2.38
CA LEU A 17 -15.52 1.52 -3.39
C LEU A 17 -15.46 0.05 -2.95
N PRO A 18 -15.45 -0.91 -3.90
CA PRO A 18 -15.35 -2.34 -3.62
C PRO A 18 -13.90 -2.73 -3.30
N VAL A 19 -13.32 -2.11 -2.26
CA VAL A 19 -11.94 -2.32 -1.84
C VAL A 19 -11.87 -2.57 -0.35
N GLU A 20 -11.11 -3.59 0.03
CA GLU A 20 -10.75 -3.85 1.41
C GLU A 20 -9.32 -3.41 1.68
N LEU A 21 -9.10 -2.79 2.82
CA LEU A 21 -7.79 -2.27 3.21
C LEU A 21 -7.22 -3.08 4.35
N VAL A 22 -6.00 -3.56 4.15
CA VAL A 22 -5.19 -4.20 5.19
C VAL A 22 -3.99 -3.33 5.49
N GLY A 23 -3.80 -2.98 6.76
CA GLY A 23 -2.70 -2.11 7.22
C GLY A 23 -2.06 -2.64 8.49
N ARG A 24 -0.72 -2.52 8.59
CA ARG A 24 -0.02 -2.75 9.85
C ARG A 24 -0.30 -1.61 10.82
N LEU A 25 -0.50 -1.93 12.09
CA LEU A 25 -0.59 -0.99 13.19
C LEU A 25 0.71 -0.95 13.99
N ARG A 26 0.99 0.19 14.61
CA ARG A 26 2.06 0.31 15.60
C ARG A 26 1.63 -0.44 16.88
N SER A 27 2.55 -1.19 17.48
CA SER A 27 2.24 -2.13 18.57
C SER A 27 1.83 -1.48 19.90
N ASP A 28 1.89 -0.15 20.02
CA ASP A 28 1.49 0.62 21.19
C ASP A 28 0.11 1.29 21.04
N ARG A 29 -0.62 1.00 19.94
CA ARG A 29 -1.95 1.59 19.71
C ARG A 29 -2.94 1.11 20.77
N VAL A 30 -3.89 2.00 21.07
CA VAL A 30 -5.06 1.70 21.90
C VAL A 30 -6.29 1.82 21.02
N LEU A 31 -7.05 0.74 20.95
CA LEU A 31 -8.30 0.63 20.20
C LEU A 31 -9.46 0.40 21.19
N ARG A 32 -10.67 0.34 20.64
CA ARG A 32 -11.91 0.11 21.37
C ARG A 32 -12.59 -1.14 20.83
N LEU A 33 -13.10 -1.94 21.74
CA LEU A 33 -14.02 -3.03 21.43
C LEU A 33 -15.39 -2.48 21.06
N PRO A 34 -16.24 -3.29 20.41
CA PRO A 34 -17.64 -2.95 20.16
C PRO A 34 -18.35 -2.52 21.45
N LYS A 35 -19.35 -1.64 21.31
CA LYS A 35 -20.18 -1.25 22.45
C LYS A 35 -20.80 -2.52 23.08
N PRO A 36 -20.81 -2.65 24.41
CA PRO A 36 -21.49 -3.77 25.05
C PRO A 36 -23.00 -3.73 24.78
N PRO A 37 -23.70 -4.86 24.91
CA PRO A 37 -25.17 -4.89 24.88
C PRO A 37 -25.76 -3.83 25.82
N ARG A 38 -26.86 -3.19 25.41
CA ARG A 38 -27.52 -2.18 26.23
C ARG A 38 -28.07 -2.83 27.48
N VAL A 39 -27.56 -2.43 28.63
CA VAL A 39 -28.17 -2.73 29.94
C VAL A 39 -29.06 -1.55 30.30
N TYR A 40 -30.28 -1.82 30.75
CA TYR A 40 -31.18 -0.78 31.25
C TYR A 40 -30.56 -0.13 32.49
N ASP A 41 -30.40 1.20 32.46
CA ASP A 41 -29.94 1.98 33.61
C ASP A 41 -31.13 2.79 34.16
N PRO A 42 -31.62 2.48 35.38
CA PRO A 42 -32.72 3.21 36.01
C PRO A 42 -32.44 4.72 36.21
N LYS A 43 -31.17 5.13 36.24
CA LYS A 43 -30.78 6.54 36.39
C LYS A 43 -30.76 7.30 35.06
N GLY A 44 -30.99 6.61 33.94
CA GLY A 44 -30.85 7.16 32.61
C GLY A 44 -29.40 7.48 32.24
N GLY A 45 -29.16 7.75 30.96
CA GLY A 45 -27.82 8.08 30.47
C GLY A 45 -27.65 7.83 28.98
N ARG A 46 -26.72 8.55 28.35
CA ARG A 46 -26.34 8.29 26.96
C ARG A 46 -25.62 6.94 26.89
N PRO A 47 -26.08 5.98 26.06
CA PRO A 47 -25.39 4.71 25.90
C PRO A 47 -23.93 4.91 25.46
N PRO A 48 -22.99 4.08 25.95
CA PRO A 48 -21.60 4.18 25.55
C PRO A 48 -21.45 3.93 24.05
N LYS A 49 -20.67 4.77 23.38
CA LYS A 49 -20.31 4.60 21.97
C LYS A 49 -19.25 3.52 21.76
N HIS A 50 -18.40 3.29 22.76
CA HIS A 50 -17.26 2.40 22.70
C HIS A 50 -17.30 1.39 23.85
N GLY A 51 -16.80 0.18 23.60
CA GLY A 51 -16.51 -0.79 24.64
C GLY A 51 -15.20 -0.52 25.38
N PRO A 52 -14.72 -1.52 26.15
CA PRO A 52 -13.44 -1.47 26.84
C PRO A 52 -12.27 -1.19 25.88
N GLU A 53 -11.15 -0.73 26.45
CA GLU A 53 -9.92 -0.51 25.70
C GLU A 53 -9.25 -1.82 25.34
N PHE A 54 -8.83 -1.94 24.09
CA PHE A 54 -7.94 -3.00 23.61
C PHE A 54 -6.57 -2.36 23.38
N ARG A 55 -5.60 -2.66 24.25
CA ARG A 55 -4.26 -2.09 24.20
C ARG A 55 -3.30 -3.10 23.59
N LEU A 56 -2.77 -2.81 22.40
CA LEU A 56 -1.93 -3.76 21.65
C LEU A 56 -0.63 -4.17 22.37
N ALA A 57 -0.18 -3.37 23.33
CA ALA A 57 1.00 -3.63 24.15
C ALA A 57 0.69 -4.36 25.48
N LYS A 58 -0.59 -4.56 25.82
CA LYS A 58 -1.04 -5.07 27.12
C LYS A 58 -1.97 -6.29 26.95
N PRO A 59 -1.41 -7.51 26.93
CA PRO A 59 -2.16 -8.75 26.74
C PRO A 59 -3.36 -8.94 27.67
N GLU A 60 -3.30 -8.40 28.89
CA GLU A 60 -4.37 -8.43 29.88
C GLU A 60 -5.65 -7.71 29.44
N THR A 61 -5.57 -6.89 28.38
CA THR A 61 -6.74 -6.19 27.80
C THR A 61 -7.38 -6.94 26.64
N TRP A 62 -6.81 -8.06 26.21
CA TRP A 62 -7.29 -8.79 25.04
C TRP A 62 -8.33 -9.82 25.49
N PRO A 63 -9.60 -9.72 25.03
CA PRO A 63 -10.56 -10.79 25.22
C PRO A 63 -10.17 -12.02 24.40
N GLU A 64 -10.95 -13.10 24.53
CA GLU A 64 -10.80 -14.27 23.66
C GLU A 64 -10.92 -13.85 22.18
N PRO A 65 -9.99 -14.26 21.31
CA PRO A 65 -10.09 -14.00 19.87
C PRO A 65 -11.32 -14.67 19.25
N ALA A 66 -11.92 -14.00 18.27
CA ALA A 66 -13.03 -14.53 17.48
C ALA A 66 -12.57 -15.65 16.52
N ALA A 67 -11.30 -15.63 16.10
CA ALA A 67 -10.69 -16.68 15.29
C ALA A 67 -9.21 -16.84 15.64
N VAL A 68 -8.73 -18.09 15.60
CA VAL A 68 -7.33 -18.47 15.72
C VAL A 68 -6.98 -19.43 14.59
N THR A 69 -5.93 -19.13 13.84
CA THR A 69 -5.41 -20.00 12.77
C THR A 69 -3.94 -20.28 12.96
N LEU A 70 -3.52 -21.46 12.50
CA LEU A 70 -2.14 -21.95 12.55
C LEU A 70 -1.78 -22.51 11.18
N ASN A 71 -0.78 -21.92 10.53
CA ASN A 71 -0.38 -22.29 9.19
C ASN A 71 1.13 -22.47 9.08
N ASP A 72 1.58 -23.49 8.36
CA ASP A 72 2.99 -23.63 8.02
C ASP A 72 3.35 -22.71 6.85
N THR A 73 4.42 -21.92 7.02
CA THR A 73 4.93 -21.06 5.95
C THR A 73 6.33 -21.50 5.52
N PRO A 74 6.62 -21.58 4.21
CA PRO A 74 7.96 -21.99 3.75
C PRO A 74 9.10 -21.05 4.14
N ARG A 75 8.77 -19.82 4.56
CA ARG A 75 9.74 -18.73 4.76
C ARG A 75 9.84 -18.24 6.20
N TYR A 76 8.79 -18.41 6.99
CA TYR A 76 8.67 -17.84 8.33
C TYR A 76 8.39 -18.88 9.42
N GLY A 77 8.39 -20.18 9.09
CA GLY A 77 7.96 -21.24 9.99
C GLY A 77 6.45 -21.21 10.21
N LYS A 78 5.99 -21.58 11.40
CA LYS A 78 4.58 -21.53 11.78
C LYS A 78 4.11 -20.08 11.89
N ALA A 79 2.95 -19.80 11.32
CA ALA A 79 2.23 -18.54 11.42
C ALA A 79 0.98 -18.75 12.28
N GLU A 80 0.94 -18.08 13.42
CA GLU A 80 -0.23 -18.00 14.30
C GLU A 80 -0.91 -16.65 14.10
N ALA A 81 -2.16 -16.66 13.64
CA ALA A 81 -2.99 -15.47 13.57
C ALA A 81 -4.11 -15.55 14.61
N ARG A 82 -4.28 -14.48 15.39
CA ARG A 82 -5.43 -14.30 16.29
C ARG A 82 -6.19 -13.06 15.87
N ALA A 83 -7.50 -13.17 15.73
CA ALA A 83 -8.34 -12.08 15.23
C ALA A 83 -9.41 -11.65 16.24
N TRP A 84 -9.68 -10.36 16.27
CA TRP A 84 -10.77 -9.75 17.04
C TRP A 84 -11.61 -8.87 16.11
N ASP A 85 -12.91 -9.12 16.08
CA ASP A 85 -13.82 -8.45 15.16
C ASP A 85 -14.28 -7.09 15.69
N ARG A 86 -14.66 -6.20 14.75
CA ARG A 86 -15.25 -4.87 15.00
C ARG A 86 -14.44 -3.96 15.95
N VAL A 87 -13.12 -4.16 16.01
CA VAL A 87 -12.19 -3.33 16.77
C VAL A 87 -11.92 -2.04 16.00
N HIS A 88 -12.02 -0.90 16.69
CA HIS A 88 -11.96 0.43 16.05
C HIS A 88 -11.17 1.45 16.88
N PRO A 89 -10.59 2.50 16.26
CA PRO A 89 -9.98 3.59 17.01
C PRO A 89 -11.03 4.49 17.67
N ARG A 90 -10.69 5.08 18.82
CA ARG A 90 -11.42 6.23 19.33
C ARG A 90 -10.95 7.48 18.60
N LEU A 91 -11.75 7.95 17.65
CA LEU A 91 -11.44 9.15 16.88
C LEU A 91 -11.65 10.42 17.73
N THR A 92 -10.91 11.47 17.38
CA THR A 92 -11.09 12.84 17.89
C THR A 92 -10.97 13.80 16.70
N HIS A 93 -11.57 15.00 16.80
CA HIS A 93 -11.43 16.06 15.77
C HIS A 93 -10.02 16.65 15.78
N ARG A 94 -9.05 15.86 15.34
CA ARG A 94 -7.63 16.18 15.24
C ARG A 94 -7.04 15.55 14.00
N SER A 95 -5.89 16.07 13.58
CA SER A 95 -5.10 15.53 12.47
C SER A 95 -5.95 15.35 11.22
N ALA A 96 -6.29 14.09 10.94
CA ALA A 96 -6.95 13.66 9.73
C ALA A 96 -8.47 13.96 9.72
N TRP A 97 -9.03 14.33 10.88
CA TRP A 97 -10.46 14.46 11.14
C TRP A 97 -10.85 15.88 11.57
N ILE A 98 -9.93 16.85 11.44
CA ILE A 98 -10.12 18.22 11.92
C ILE A 98 -11.22 18.96 11.15
N ASP A 99 -11.29 18.74 9.84
CA ASP A 99 -12.26 19.38 8.94
C ASP A 99 -13.55 18.55 8.76
N LEU A 100 -13.72 17.45 9.50
CA LEU A 100 -14.97 16.70 9.45
C LEU A 100 -16.00 17.40 10.34
N ASP A 101 -17.02 17.97 9.71
CA ASP A 101 -18.18 18.51 10.40
C ASP A 101 -19.09 17.38 10.94
N GLY A 102 -19.63 17.56 12.14
CA GLY A 102 -20.59 16.64 12.73
C GLY A 102 -19.97 15.48 13.51
N GLU A 103 -20.69 14.35 13.58
CA GLU A 103 -20.30 13.21 14.41
C GLU A 103 -19.17 12.39 13.77
N LEU A 104 -18.11 12.14 14.54
CA LEU A 104 -17.02 11.26 14.11
C LEU A 104 -17.52 9.84 13.85
N PRO A 105 -17.14 9.22 12.72
CA PRO A 105 -17.60 7.89 12.38
C PRO A 105 -17.02 6.83 13.31
N LEU A 106 -17.71 5.69 13.38
CA LEU A 106 -17.19 4.46 13.95
C LEU A 106 -16.63 3.62 12.80
N VAL A 107 -15.30 3.56 12.68
CA VAL A 107 -14.65 2.78 11.62
C VAL A 107 -14.26 1.42 12.20
N GLU A 108 -15.20 0.48 12.14
CA GLU A 108 -15.01 -0.90 12.58
C GLU A 108 -14.23 -1.72 11.56
N GLY A 109 -13.48 -2.71 12.06
CA GLY A 109 -12.78 -3.68 11.24
C GLY A 109 -12.16 -4.78 12.10
N THR A 110 -11.51 -5.73 11.45
CA THR A 110 -10.91 -6.89 12.09
C THR A 110 -9.46 -6.60 12.47
N LEU A 111 -9.14 -6.66 13.76
CA LEU A 111 -7.78 -6.60 14.27
C LEU A 111 -7.17 -8.00 14.25
N ILE A 112 -5.98 -8.16 13.66
CA ILE A 112 -5.28 -9.45 13.57
C ILE A 112 -3.89 -9.30 14.17
N ARG A 113 -3.55 -10.16 15.12
CA ARG A 113 -2.17 -10.34 15.60
C ARG A 113 -1.56 -11.51 14.86
N LEU A 114 -0.54 -11.25 14.06
CA LEU A 114 0.23 -12.28 13.36
C LEU A 114 1.57 -12.47 14.06
N LYS A 115 1.82 -13.69 14.55
CA LYS A 115 3.12 -14.14 15.06
C LYS A 115 3.65 -15.22 14.12
N VAL A 116 4.94 -15.16 13.81
CA VAL A 116 5.62 -16.21 13.05
C VAL A 116 6.85 -16.69 13.84
N ASP A 117 7.37 -17.88 13.54
CA ASP A 117 8.53 -18.43 14.25
C ASP A 117 9.78 -17.59 14.01
N HIS A 118 10.07 -17.25 12.74
CA HIS A 118 11.29 -16.52 12.39
C HIS A 118 11.13 -15.66 11.13
N LEU A 119 12.00 -14.66 10.99
CA LEU A 119 12.20 -13.92 9.74
C LEU A 119 13.26 -14.62 8.88
N PRO A 120 13.36 -14.29 7.58
CA PRO A 120 14.40 -14.84 6.71
C PRO A 120 15.80 -14.56 7.27
N GLY A 121 16.63 -15.60 7.29
CA GLY A 121 17.95 -15.57 7.91
C GLY A 121 17.93 -15.85 9.42
N ASP A 122 16.92 -16.59 9.90
CA ASP A 122 16.75 -17.01 11.30
C ASP A 122 16.79 -15.84 12.30
N ARG A 123 16.16 -14.73 11.90
CA ARG A 123 16.08 -13.52 12.73
C ARG A 123 14.81 -13.54 13.55
N ASP A 124 14.85 -12.91 14.72
CA ASP A 124 13.67 -12.71 15.56
C ASP A 124 12.49 -12.11 14.79
N ALA A 125 11.30 -12.64 15.07
CA ALA A 125 10.05 -12.21 14.45
C ALA A 125 9.06 -11.65 15.50
N PRO A 126 9.22 -10.38 15.91
CA PRO A 126 8.21 -9.73 16.75
C PRO A 126 6.83 -9.79 16.09
N PRO A 127 5.77 -10.11 16.85
CA PRO A 127 4.42 -10.13 16.31
C PRO A 127 4.05 -8.79 15.67
N VAL A 128 3.35 -8.86 14.54
CA VAL A 128 2.80 -7.68 13.88
C VAL A 128 1.30 -7.61 14.11
N TRP A 129 0.80 -6.39 14.25
CA TRP A 129 -0.62 -6.11 14.30
C TRP A 129 -1.07 -5.64 12.93
N LEU A 130 -2.08 -6.28 12.39
CA LEU A 130 -2.76 -5.92 11.16
C LEU A 130 -4.18 -5.48 11.50
N TRP A 131 -4.73 -4.60 10.69
CA TRP A 131 -6.14 -4.29 10.72
C TRP A 131 -6.70 -4.37 9.31
N SER A 132 -7.80 -5.10 9.15
CA SER A 132 -8.60 -5.19 7.94
C SER A 132 -9.84 -4.31 8.10
N SER A 133 -10.24 -3.61 7.04
CA SER A 133 -11.51 -2.88 7.00
C SER A 133 -12.74 -3.78 6.96
N ALA A 134 -12.57 -5.08 6.68
CA ALA A 134 -13.65 -6.05 6.76
C ALA A 134 -13.99 -6.40 8.22
N THR A 135 -15.26 -6.68 8.48
CA THR A 135 -15.78 -7.22 9.75
C THR A 135 -16.39 -8.59 9.51
N GLY A 136 -16.53 -9.39 10.56
CA GLY A 136 -17.09 -10.74 10.47
C GLY A 136 -16.18 -11.72 9.72
N ALA A 137 -14.86 -11.47 9.75
CA ALA A 137 -13.87 -12.31 9.09
C ALA A 137 -13.90 -13.73 9.66
N THR A 138 -14.08 -14.72 8.77
CA THR A 138 -13.91 -16.13 9.08
C THR A 138 -12.42 -16.48 9.26
N PRO A 139 -12.08 -17.68 9.77
CA PRO A 139 -10.69 -18.15 9.78
C PRO A 139 -9.99 -18.07 8.41
N ASP A 140 -10.69 -18.42 7.33
CA ASP A 140 -10.15 -18.36 5.96
C ASP A 140 -9.88 -16.90 5.53
N ASP A 141 -10.77 -15.97 5.89
CA ASP A 141 -10.57 -14.55 5.62
C ASP A 141 -9.36 -13.99 6.38
N VAL A 142 -9.16 -14.42 7.64
CA VAL A 142 -7.98 -14.05 8.43
C VAL A 142 -6.70 -14.52 7.74
N ASP A 143 -6.70 -15.75 7.23
CA ASP A 143 -5.58 -16.32 6.49
C ASP A 143 -5.29 -15.62 5.17
N PHE A 144 -6.35 -15.28 4.44
CA PHE A 144 -6.26 -14.47 3.23
C PHE A 144 -5.69 -13.08 3.52
N VAL A 145 -6.16 -12.40 4.57
CA VAL A 145 -5.72 -11.05 4.94
C VAL A 145 -4.24 -11.00 5.30
N TRP A 146 -3.76 -11.88 6.19
CA TRP A 146 -2.35 -11.84 6.58
C TRP A 146 -1.44 -12.29 5.44
N SER A 147 -1.86 -13.26 4.61
CA SER A 147 -1.08 -13.70 3.46
C SER A 147 -0.96 -12.58 2.40
N CYS A 148 -2.04 -11.81 2.16
CA CYS A 148 -2.00 -10.60 1.35
C CYS A 148 -1.03 -9.55 1.93
N TYR A 149 -1.02 -9.37 3.25
CA TYR A 149 -0.06 -8.45 3.89
C TYR A 149 1.39 -8.87 3.65
N LEU A 150 1.73 -10.17 3.65
CA LEU A 150 3.08 -10.63 3.35
C LEU A 150 3.53 -10.29 1.91
N ARG A 151 2.59 -10.16 0.97
CA ARG A 151 2.87 -9.75 -0.42
C ARG A 151 3.19 -8.26 -0.54
N ARG A 152 2.99 -7.46 0.51
CA ARG A 152 3.32 -6.03 0.54
C ARG A 152 4.76 -5.75 0.08
N PHE A 153 5.73 -6.57 0.48
CA PHE A 153 7.13 -6.34 0.15
C PHE A 153 7.41 -6.51 -1.35
N ASP A 154 6.56 -7.23 -2.09
CA ASP A 154 6.70 -7.38 -3.54
C ASP A 154 6.49 -6.04 -4.27
N LEU A 155 5.70 -5.11 -3.69
CA LEU A 155 5.54 -3.76 -4.23
C LEU A 155 6.86 -2.98 -4.24
N GLU A 156 7.70 -3.14 -3.22
CA GLU A 156 9.02 -2.50 -3.19
C GLU A 156 9.91 -3.01 -4.33
N HIS A 157 9.83 -4.31 -4.61
CA HIS A 157 10.53 -4.90 -5.75
C HIS A 157 9.97 -4.42 -7.10
N ALA A 158 8.65 -4.26 -7.22
CA ALA A 158 8.00 -3.69 -8.40
C ALA A 158 8.41 -2.22 -8.62
N PHE A 159 8.36 -1.38 -7.58
CA PHE A 159 8.79 0.02 -7.68
C PHE A 159 10.26 0.15 -8.04
N ARG A 160 11.13 -0.70 -7.47
CA ARG A 160 12.55 -0.73 -7.83
C ARG A 160 12.74 -1.09 -9.31
N LEU A 161 12.05 -2.12 -9.80
CA LEU A 161 12.05 -2.48 -11.23
C LEU A 161 11.58 -1.30 -12.10
N PHE A 162 10.47 -0.65 -11.73
CA PHE A 162 9.88 0.44 -12.49
C PHE A 162 10.86 1.60 -12.61
N LYS A 163 11.42 2.04 -11.50
CA LYS A 163 12.37 3.17 -11.45
C LYS A 163 13.68 2.84 -12.17
N GLN A 164 14.30 1.70 -11.85
CA GLN A 164 15.65 1.40 -12.28
C GLN A 164 15.73 0.76 -13.68
N SER A 165 14.78 -0.10 -14.04
CA SER A 165 14.86 -0.90 -15.27
C SER A 165 13.89 -0.45 -16.36
N LEU A 166 12.69 0.00 -15.98
CA LEU A 166 11.68 0.52 -16.93
C LEU A 166 11.75 2.04 -17.09
N GLY A 167 12.55 2.72 -16.28
CA GLY A 167 12.80 4.16 -16.41
C GLY A 167 11.63 5.03 -15.97
N TRP A 168 10.82 4.59 -15.00
CA TRP A 168 9.66 5.35 -14.53
C TRP A 168 9.98 6.80 -14.16
N THR A 169 11.15 7.04 -13.55
CA THR A 169 11.62 8.39 -13.17
C THR A 169 12.65 8.97 -14.13
N ARG A 170 12.88 8.37 -15.30
CA ARG A 170 13.92 8.78 -16.25
C ARG A 170 13.49 9.97 -17.12
N PRO A 171 12.26 10.02 -17.68
CA PRO A 171 11.80 11.19 -18.43
C PRO A 171 11.64 12.43 -17.56
N ARG A 172 12.04 13.59 -18.08
CA ARG A 172 11.83 14.91 -17.46
C ARG A 172 10.55 15.55 -17.98
N LEU A 173 9.42 14.93 -17.68
CA LEU A 173 8.09 15.37 -18.12
C LEU A 173 7.69 16.64 -17.38
N ARG A 174 7.11 17.61 -18.10
CA ARG A 174 6.70 18.92 -17.57
C ARG A 174 5.18 19.09 -17.46
N ASP A 175 4.42 18.14 -18.01
CA ASP A 175 2.96 18.10 -17.99
C ASP A 175 2.50 16.94 -17.10
N PRO A 176 1.65 17.19 -16.07
CA PRO A 176 1.14 16.13 -15.20
C PRO A 176 0.44 15.01 -15.97
N ARG A 177 -0.37 15.35 -16.99
CA ARG A 177 -1.05 14.34 -17.80
C ARG A 177 -0.06 13.47 -18.58
N ALA A 178 1.07 14.03 -19.01
CA ALA A 178 2.15 13.26 -19.62
C ALA A 178 2.83 12.32 -18.62
N ALA A 179 3.01 12.74 -17.37
CA ALA A 179 3.53 11.89 -16.30
C ALA A 179 2.58 10.71 -15.99
N ASP A 180 1.27 10.95 -15.99
CA ASP A 180 0.27 9.89 -15.84
C ASP A 180 0.32 8.89 -17.01
N ARG A 181 0.32 9.39 -18.25
CA ARG A 181 0.48 8.54 -19.45
C ARG A 181 1.77 7.72 -19.41
N TRP A 182 2.88 8.32 -18.97
CA TRP A 182 4.15 7.61 -18.83
C TRP A 182 4.06 6.49 -17.78
N THR A 183 3.38 6.74 -16.66
CA THR A 183 3.13 5.71 -15.64
C THR A 183 2.33 4.54 -16.23
N TRP A 184 1.28 4.82 -17.00
CA TRP A 184 0.52 3.78 -17.70
C TRP A 184 1.37 2.98 -18.70
N LEU A 185 2.28 3.62 -19.43
CA LEU A 185 3.21 2.92 -20.32
C LEU A 185 4.16 1.99 -19.56
N VAL A 186 4.66 2.41 -18.39
CA VAL A 186 5.50 1.57 -17.53
C VAL A 186 4.71 0.37 -17.00
N ILE A 187 3.46 0.58 -16.57
CA ILE A 187 2.57 -0.51 -16.12
C ILE A 187 2.32 -1.49 -17.28
N ALA A 188 1.97 -1.00 -18.47
CA ALA A 188 1.76 -1.84 -19.64
C ALA A 188 3.01 -2.64 -20.01
N ALA A 189 4.20 -2.02 -19.97
CA ALA A 189 5.46 -2.71 -20.19
C ALA A 189 5.71 -3.81 -19.14
N HIS A 190 5.42 -3.53 -17.86
CA HIS A 190 5.51 -4.55 -16.81
C HIS A 190 4.54 -5.72 -17.07
N THR A 191 3.30 -5.44 -17.47
CA THR A 191 2.31 -6.46 -17.83
C THR A 191 2.78 -7.29 -19.01
N GLN A 192 3.34 -6.68 -20.06
CA GLN A 192 3.94 -7.41 -21.18
C GLN A 192 5.06 -8.35 -20.74
N LEU A 193 5.92 -7.92 -19.81
CA LEU A 193 6.95 -8.79 -19.24
C LEU A 193 6.33 -9.95 -18.43
N ARG A 194 5.27 -9.71 -17.67
CA ARG A 194 4.58 -10.78 -16.93
C ARG A 194 3.97 -11.81 -17.88
N LEU A 195 3.34 -11.36 -18.97
CA LEU A 195 2.73 -12.22 -19.98
C LEU A 195 3.75 -12.98 -20.83
N ALA A 196 4.93 -12.39 -21.07
CA ALA A 196 6.01 -13.04 -21.83
C ALA A 196 6.83 -14.04 -21.00
N LEU A 197 6.58 -14.14 -19.69
CA LEU A 197 7.29 -15.04 -18.78
C LEU A 197 7.39 -16.50 -19.31
N PRO A 198 6.29 -17.19 -19.69
CA PRO A 198 6.36 -18.57 -20.17
C PRO A 198 7.06 -18.72 -21.52
N LEU A 199 7.19 -17.63 -22.29
CA LEU A 199 7.82 -17.63 -23.61
C LEU A 199 9.33 -17.31 -23.55
N THR A 200 9.85 -16.93 -22.38
CA THR A 200 11.21 -16.41 -22.27
C THR A 200 12.21 -17.47 -21.83
N ALA A 201 13.16 -17.78 -22.71
CA ALA A 201 14.36 -18.53 -22.33
C ALA A 201 15.27 -17.68 -21.43
N ASP A 202 15.75 -18.25 -20.31
CA ASP A 202 16.59 -17.55 -19.34
C ASP A 202 17.99 -17.24 -19.92
N ARG A 203 18.23 -15.98 -20.27
CA ARG A 203 19.53 -15.48 -20.76
C ARG A 203 20.38 -14.95 -19.60
N ARG A 204 20.84 -15.83 -18.73
CA ARG A 204 21.70 -15.47 -17.58
C ARG A 204 23.03 -14.83 -17.99
N LYS A 205 23.54 -13.96 -17.12
CA LYS A 205 24.96 -13.56 -17.13
C LYS A 205 25.79 -14.65 -16.44
N PRO A 206 27.10 -14.76 -16.73
CA PRO A 206 27.95 -15.82 -16.18
C PRO A 206 27.95 -15.93 -14.66
N TRP A 207 27.86 -14.82 -13.94
CA TRP A 207 27.85 -14.77 -12.47
C TRP A 207 26.47 -14.89 -11.83
N GLU A 208 25.39 -14.98 -12.62
CA GLU A 208 24.03 -15.08 -12.09
C GLU A 208 23.70 -16.53 -11.71
N LYS A 209 23.16 -16.73 -10.49
CA LYS A 209 22.71 -18.05 -10.02
C LYS A 209 21.62 -18.64 -10.92
N THR A 210 21.59 -19.97 -11.04
CA THR A 210 20.58 -20.68 -11.85
C THR A 210 19.22 -20.51 -11.20
N THR A 211 18.19 -20.27 -12.01
CA THR A 211 16.82 -20.27 -11.51
C THR A 211 16.47 -21.70 -11.11
N ARG A 212 16.01 -21.92 -9.87
CA ARG A 212 15.63 -23.26 -9.42
C ARG A 212 14.46 -23.78 -10.29
N PRO A 213 14.41 -25.08 -10.60
CA PRO A 213 13.24 -25.68 -11.24
C PRO A 213 11.96 -25.31 -10.49
N GLY A 214 10.88 -25.03 -11.23
CA GLY A 214 9.60 -24.58 -10.66
C GLY A 214 9.55 -23.12 -10.18
N THR A 215 10.66 -22.36 -10.25
CA THR A 215 10.67 -20.94 -9.90
C THR A 215 10.51 -20.06 -11.14
N ALA A 216 9.55 -19.12 -11.10
CA ALA A 216 9.37 -18.14 -12.16
C ALA A 216 10.59 -17.23 -12.34
N LEU A 217 10.93 -16.90 -13.60
CA LEU A 217 11.93 -15.87 -13.89
C LEU A 217 11.51 -14.51 -13.34
N THR A 218 12.47 -13.73 -12.86
CA THR A 218 12.21 -12.36 -12.44
C THR A 218 11.90 -11.47 -13.66
N PRO A 219 11.09 -10.40 -13.51
CA PRO A 219 10.79 -9.50 -14.63
C PRO A 219 12.02 -8.91 -15.32
N THR A 220 13.11 -8.70 -14.58
CA THR A 220 14.39 -8.23 -15.15
C THR A 220 15.04 -9.28 -16.07
N ARG A 221 14.95 -10.57 -15.71
CA ARG A 221 15.42 -11.67 -16.57
C ARG A 221 14.55 -11.82 -17.80
N VAL A 222 13.22 -11.76 -17.64
CA VAL A 222 12.29 -11.76 -18.77
C VAL A 222 12.62 -10.62 -19.73
N ARG A 223 12.77 -9.39 -19.23
CA ARG A 223 13.10 -8.21 -20.04
C ARG A 223 14.35 -8.41 -20.90
N ARG A 224 15.35 -9.15 -20.40
CA ARG A 224 16.58 -9.43 -21.15
C ARG A 224 16.33 -10.36 -22.34
N GLY A 225 15.47 -11.35 -22.19
CA GLY A 225 15.05 -12.26 -23.26
C GLY A 225 13.97 -11.66 -24.18
N PHE A 226 13.21 -10.68 -23.70
CA PHE A 226 12.07 -10.10 -24.41
C PHE A 226 12.42 -9.55 -25.80
N ARG A 227 13.66 -9.08 -26.01
CA ARG A 227 14.14 -8.64 -27.33
C ARG A 227 14.03 -9.72 -28.42
N ASN A 228 14.08 -11.00 -28.04
CA ASN A 228 13.95 -12.13 -28.94
C ASN A 228 12.49 -12.52 -29.18
N ILE A 229 11.58 -12.09 -28.31
CA ILE A 229 10.13 -12.34 -28.43
C ILE A 229 9.49 -11.22 -29.26
N ARG A 230 9.93 -9.98 -29.07
CA ARG A 230 9.38 -8.78 -29.72
C ARG A 230 9.16 -8.92 -31.25
N PRO A 231 10.06 -9.51 -32.05
CA PRO A 231 9.86 -9.64 -33.50
C PRO A 231 8.68 -10.55 -33.89
N HIS A 232 8.28 -11.47 -33.00
CA HIS A 232 7.17 -12.40 -33.22
C HIS A 232 5.83 -11.86 -32.69
N LEU A 233 5.83 -10.69 -32.07
CA LEU A 233 4.63 -10.01 -31.60
C LEU A 233 4.14 -9.04 -32.68
N GLY A 234 2.82 -9.01 -32.91
CA GLY A 234 2.21 -7.97 -33.72
C GLY A 234 2.44 -6.58 -33.11
N SER A 235 2.56 -5.56 -33.97
CA SER A 235 2.61 -4.16 -33.54
C SER A 235 1.21 -3.54 -33.68
N PRO A 236 0.60 -3.02 -32.60
CA PRO A 236 -0.62 -2.23 -32.74
C PRO A 236 -0.36 -0.86 -33.38
N ALA A 237 0.90 -0.43 -33.47
CA ALA A 237 1.28 0.83 -34.10
C ALA A 237 1.35 0.68 -35.62
N ARG A 238 0.75 1.65 -36.33
CA ARG A 238 0.94 1.82 -37.78
C ARG A 238 2.39 2.21 -38.08
N ALA A 239 2.82 1.97 -39.32
CA ALA A 239 4.10 2.47 -39.80
C ALA A 239 4.20 4.00 -39.57
N PRO A 240 5.36 4.51 -39.13
CA PRO A 240 5.55 5.95 -38.96
C PRO A 240 5.35 6.65 -40.30
N LYS A 241 4.75 7.85 -40.28
CA LYS A 241 4.62 8.67 -41.48
C LYS A 241 6.01 9.10 -41.96
N PRO A 242 6.37 8.94 -43.25
CA PRO A 242 7.61 9.47 -43.79
C PRO A 242 7.68 11.00 -43.57
N THR A 243 8.77 11.48 -43.01
CA THR A 243 9.00 12.92 -42.78
C THR A 243 10.48 13.22 -43.01
N ARG A 244 10.77 14.37 -43.63
CA ARG A 244 12.14 14.88 -43.72
C ARG A 244 12.48 15.60 -42.41
N PRO A 245 13.71 15.49 -41.88
CA PRO A 245 14.15 16.37 -40.79
C PRO A 245 13.89 17.82 -41.22
N GLY A 246 13.26 18.61 -40.35
CA GLY A 246 13.17 20.05 -40.58
C GLY A 246 14.57 20.68 -40.64
N PRO A 247 14.71 21.95 -41.08
CA PRO A 247 16.00 22.63 -41.29
C PRO A 247 16.86 22.81 -40.02
N GLY A 248 16.49 22.19 -38.91
CA GLY A 248 17.11 22.39 -37.62
C GLY A 248 16.92 23.81 -37.12
N ARG A 249 17.66 24.14 -36.07
CA ARG A 249 17.71 25.50 -35.53
C ARG A 249 18.84 26.26 -36.25
N PRO A 250 18.59 27.47 -36.79
CA PRO A 250 19.65 28.29 -37.38
C PRO A 250 20.77 28.57 -36.38
N PRO A 251 22.05 28.50 -36.79
CA PRO A 251 23.20 28.90 -35.97
C PRO A 251 23.03 30.31 -35.39
N GLY A 252 23.45 30.53 -34.14
CA GLY A 252 23.37 31.83 -33.48
C GLY A 252 21.99 32.21 -32.89
N SER A 253 20.92 31.47 -33.19
CA SER A 253 19.60 31.75 -32.60
C SER A 253 19.55 31.34 -31.11
N LYS A 254 19.09 32.24 -30.23
CA LYS A 254 18.85 31.94 -28.79
C LYS A 254 17.40 31.49 -28.56
N ASN A 255 17.14 30.71 -27.51
CA ASN A 255 15.77 30.28 -27.19
C ASN A 255 14.95 31.48 -26.71
N ARG A 256 13.94 31.89 -27.47
CA ARG A 256 13.07 33.06 -27.16
C ARG A 256 11.95 32.74 -26.17
N HIS A 257 11.72 31.45 -25.90
CA HIS A 257 10.70 31.00 -24.95
C HIS A 257 11.37 30.12 -23.87
N PRO A 258 11.92 30.74 -22.82
CA PRO A 258 12.32 30.01 -21.62
C PRO A 258 11.12 29.26 -21.05
N ALA A 259 11.34 28.03 -20.58
CA ALA A 259 10.28 27.28 -19.92
C ALA A 259 9.90 27.92 -18.59
N THR A 260 8.61 28.05 -18.31
CA THR A 260 8.09 28.51 -17.02
C THR A 260 8.67 27.64 -15.91
N ARG A 261 9.32 28.28 -14.94
CA ARG A 261 9.84 27.62 -13.74
C ARG A 261 8.77 27.73 -12.66
N TYR A 262 8.29 26.59 -12.20
CA TYR A 262 7.39 26.53 -11.04
C TYR A 262 8.22 26.36 -9.78
N ASP A 263 7.86 27.08 -8.71
CA ASP A 263 8.44 26.84 -7.40
C ASP A 263 8.10 25.41 -6.93
N VAL A 264 9.09 24.70 -6.41
CA VAL A 264 9.00 23.27 -6.09
C VAL A 264 8.27 23.01 -4.77
N GLY A 265 7.80 24.04 -4.07
CA GLY A 265 6.88 23.94 -2.93
C GLY A 265 7.37 23.10 -1.75
N LYS A 266 8.67 22.74 -1.72
CA LYS A 266 9.24 21.85 -0.69
C LYS A 266 9.38 22.50 0.68
N THR A 267 8.90 23.73 0.86
CA THR A 267 9.09 24.47 2.10
C THR A 267 7.97 25.46 2.37
N VAL A 268 6.71 25.05 2.24
CA VAL A 268 5.64 25.79 2.93
C VAL A 268 5.61 25.26 4.36
N LYS A 269 6.30 25.95 5.27
CA LYS A 269 6.00 25.83 6.71
C LYS A 269 4.51 26.15 6.83
N ARG A 270 3.68 25.15 7.10
CA ARG A 270 2.29 25.42 7.46
C ARG A 270 2.32 26.30 8.71
N PRO A 271 1.54 27.39 8.78
CA PRO A 271 1.37 28.11 10.03
C PRO A 271 0.89 27.12 11.09
N GLU A 272 1.34 27.31 12.33
CA GLU A 272 1.06 26.44 13.48
C GLU A 272 -0.45 26.41 13.78
N THR A 273 -1.20 25.57 13.07
CA THR A 273 -2.67 25.49 13.08
C THR A 273 -3.28 24.82 14.32
N LEU A 274 -2.67 24.99 15.49
CA LEU A 274 -3.34 24.68 16.76
C LEU A 274 -3.35 25.87 17.72
N ILE A 275 -2.34 26.72 17.71
CA ILE A 275 -2.29 27.92 18.55
C ILE A 275 -3.18 29.02 17.95
N ALA A 276 -3.03 29.29 16.64
CA ALA A 276 -3.80 30.33 15.97
C ALA A 276 -5.33 30.09 15.97
N LEU A 277 -5.77 28.83 15.84
CA LEU A 277 -7.20 28.48 15.92
C LEU A 277 -7.74 28.57 17.36
N ARG A 278 -6.92 28.31 18.38
CA ARG A 278 -7.29 28.44 19.79
C ARG A 278 -7.50 29.90 20.17
N ASP A 279 -6.63 30.78 19.68
CA ASP A 279 -6.64 32.20 20.04
C ASP A 279 -7.68 33.02 19.25
N SER A 280 -8.12 32.54 18.08
CA SER A 280 -9.24 33.13 17.31
C SER A 280 -10.64 32.86 17.90
N ARG A 281 -10.74 32.00 18.92
CA ARG A 281 -11.99 31.60 19.59
C ARG A 281 -12.11 32.12 21.03
N ARG A 282 -11.23 33.03 21.44
CA ARG A 282 -11.36 33.84 22.65
C ARG A 282 -11.79 35.25 22.27
#